data_AF-A7SY34-F1
#
_entry.id   AF-A7SY34-F1
#
_cell.length_a   1.000
_cell.length_b   1.000
_cell.length_c   1.000
_cell.angle_alpha   90.00
_cell.angle_beta   90.00
_cell.angle_gamma   90.00
#
_symmetry.space_group_name_H-M   'P 1'
#
loop_
_entity.id
_entity.type
_entity.pdbx_description
1 polymer ?
#
loop_
_entity_poly.entity_id
_entity_poly.type
_entity_poly.pdbx_seq_one_letter_code
_entity_poly.pdbx_strand_id
1 'polypeptide(L)' 'VASHLMNHLEANGLLSPLKHSFRERYFCDTQMLLTYNDLAITMDRKQQTYLILLDFSK' A
#
# COMPACT_ATOMS: atom_id res chain seq x y z
N VAL A 1 11.58 6.87 -18.88
CA VAL A 1 10.14 6.66 -19.17
C VAL A 1 9.32 6.49 -17.89
N ALA A 2 9.67 5.56 -16.99
CA ALA A 2 8.92 5.33 -15.74
C ALA A 2 8.82 6.54 -14.79
N SER A 3 9.84 7.39 -14.70
CA SER A 3 9.83 8.60 -13.85
C SER A 3 8.81 9.65 -14.28
N HIS A 4 8.62 9.85 -15.58
CA HIS A 4 7.64 10.82 -16.10
C HIS A 4 6.21 10.36 -15.81
N LEU A 5 5.96 9.05 -15.94
CA LEU A 5 4.69 8.45 -15.57
C LEU A 5 4.44 8.61 -14.06
N MET A 6 5.41 8.27 -13.20
CA MET A 6 5.23 8.43 -11.75
C MET A 6 5.02 9.89 -11.34
N ASN A 7 5.77 10.83 -11.92
CA ASN A 7 5.57 12.25 -11.66
C ASN A 7 4.17 12.72 -12.09
N HIS A 8 3.68 12.26 -13.24
CA HIS A 8 2.32 12.57 -13.69
C HIS A 8 1.26 11.98 -12.76
N LEU A 9 1.41 10.71 -12.36
CA LEU A 9 0.50 10.05 -11.44
C LEU A 9 0.47 10.75 -10.08
N GLU A 10 1.62 11.17 -9.56
CA GLU A 10 1.72 11.90 -8.30
C GLU A 10 1.13 13.31 -8.40
N ALA A 11 1.47 14.07 -9.43
CA ALA A 11 0.96 15.42 -9.65
C ALA A 11 -0.56 15.48 -9.82
N ASN A 12 -1.18 14.40 -10.29
CA ASN A 12 -2.64 14.30 -10.48
C ASN A 12 -3.33 13.53 -9.33
N GLY A 13 -2.63 13.19 -8.25
CA GLY A 13 -3.22 12.49 -7.10
C GLY A 13 -3.73 11.08 -7.42
N LEU A 14 -3.19 10.44 -8.47
CA LEU A 14 -3.60 9.10 -8.94
C LEU A 14 -2.91 7.97 -8.16
N LEU A 15 -2.03 8.30 -7.21
CA LEU A 15 -1.36 7.34 -6.34
C LEU A 15 -2.05 7.28 -4.98
N SER A 16 -2.59 6.10 -4.65
CA SER A 16 -3.13 5.86 -3.30
C SER A 16 -2.02 6.03 -2.25
N PRO A 17 -2.32 6.66 -1.09
CA PRO A 17 -1.42 6.68 0.06
C PRO A 17 -1.02 5.28 0.55
N LEU A 18 -1.87 4.26 0.29
CA LEU A 18 -1.63 2.86 0.66
C LEU A 18 -0.76 2.11 -0.35
N LYS A 19 -0.34 2.75 -1.45
CA LYS A 19 0.54 2.16 -2.45
C LYS A 19 1.97 2.64 -2.22
N HIS A 20 2.79 1.80 -1.61
CA HIS A 20 4.17 2.15 -1.27
C HIS A 20 5.19 1.80 -2.36
N SER A 21 4.86 0.88 -3.27
CA SER A 21 5.78 0.39 -4.30
C SER A 21 6.23 1.49 -5.26
N PHE A 22 7.55 1.58 -5.50
CA PHE A 22 8.19 2.48 -6.47
C PHE A 22 7.93 3.98 -6.23
N ARG A 23 7.66 4.38 -4.99
CA ARG A 23 7.47 5.78 -4.60
C ARG A 23 8.60 6.25 -3.69
N GLU A 24 9.01 7.50 -3.90
CA GLU A 24 9.97 8.12 -3.01
C GLU A 24 9.34 8.31 -1.61
N ARG A 25 10.10 8.03 -0.55
CA ARG A 25 9.68 8.18 0.87
C ARG A 25 8.61 7.17 1.35
N TYR A 26 8.22 6.19 0.54
CA TYR A 26 7.39 5.07 0.96
C TYR A 26 8.22 3.78 0.95
N PHE A 27 8.39 3.17 2.11
CA PHE A 27 9.22 1.97 2.29
C PHE A 27 8.35 0.73 2.50
N CYS A 28 8.95 -0.44 2.25
CA CYS A 28 8.30 -1.73 2.55
C CYS A 28 7.96 -1.83 4.04
N ASP A 29 8.85 -1.34 4.91
CA ASP A 29 8.65 -1.37 6.36
C ASP A 29 7.44 -0.54 6.80
N THR A 30 7.22 0.62 6.17
CA THR A 30 6.04 1.44 6.47
C THR A 30 4.76 0.79 5.94
N GLN A 31 4.81 0.07 4.81
CA GLN A 31 3.68 -0.72 4.31
C GLN A 31 3.33 -1.85 5.28
N MET A 32 4.34 -2.58 5.76
CA MET A 32 4.18 -3.68 6.70
C MET A 32 3.61 -3.19 8.04
N LEU A 33 4.09 -2.05 8.53
CA LEU A 33 3.59 -1.45 9.76
C LEU A 33 2.11 -1.06 9.65
N LEU A 34 1.69 -0.48 8.52
CA LEU A 34 0.29 -0.16 8.27
C LEU A 34 -0.58 -1.43 8.24
N THR A 35 -0.13 -2.46 7.52
CA THR A 35 -0.83 -3.75 7.46
C THR A 35 -0.96 -4.40 8.84
N TYR A 36 0.11 -4.38 9.64
CA TYR A 36 0.07 -4.88 11.02
C TYR A 36 -0.92 -4.10 11.89
N ASN A 37 -0.89 -2.77 11.82
CA ASN A 37 -1.79 -1.91 12.59
C ASN A 37 -3.26 -2.17 12.25
N ASP A 38 -3.59 -2.33 10.96
CA ASP A 38 -4.95 -2.65 10.52
C ASP A 38 -5.42 -4.00 11.08
N LEU A 39 -4.55 -5.03 11.03
CA LEU A 39 -4.85 -6.34 11.63
C LEU A 39 -5.03 -6.27 13.15
N ALA A 40 -4.19 -5.51 13.85
CA ALA A 40 -4.28 -5.36 15.29
C ALA A 40 -5.59 -4.69 15.71
N ILE A 41 -6.01 -3.63 14.99
CA ILE A 41 -7.27 -2.92 15.26
C ILE A 41 -8.48 -3.83 15.02
N THR A 42 -8.50 -4.59 13.93
CA THR A 42 -9.65 -5.48 13.65
C THR A 42 -9.71 -6.65 14.62
N MET A 43 -8.56 -7.17 15.06
CA MET A 43 -8.47 -8.16 16.13
C MET A 43 -9.03 -7.62 17.46
N ASP A 44 -8.61 -6.42 17.88
CA ASP A 44 -9.12 -5.76 19.09
C ASP A 44 -10.64 -5.59 19.07
N ARG A 45 -11.18 -5.24 17.89
CA ARG A 45 -12.63 -5.12 17.65
C ARG A 45 -13.35 -6.46 17.51
N LYS A 46 -12.65 -7.59 17.62
CA LYS A 46 -13.19 -8.95 17.40
C LYS A 46 -13.88 -9.11 16.05
N GLN A 47 -13.38 -8.43 15.03
CA GLN A 47 -13.92 -8.49 13.67
C GLN A 47 -13.23 -9.59 12.88
N GLN A 48 -14.02 -10.38 12.14
CA GLN A 48 -13.46 -11.33 11.20
C GLN A 48 -12.78 -10.57 10.05
N THR A 49 -11.49 -10.82 9.86
CA THR A 49 -10.68 -10.16 8.84
C THR A 49 -10.20 -11.17 7.83
N TYR A 50 -10.37 -10.85 6.54
CA TYR A 50 -9.91 -11.66 5.42
C TYR A 50 -8.81 -10.91 4.69
N LEU A 51 -7.62 -11.51 4.60
CA LEU A 51 -6.51 -10.98 3.82
C LEU A 51 -6.49 -11.67 2.45
N ILE A 52 -6.66 -10.89 1.38
CA ILE A 52 -6.56 -11.37 0.00
C ILE A 52 -5.21 -10.94 -0.56
N LEU A 53 -4.35 -11.92 -0.84
CA LEU A 53 -3.06 -11.70 -1.48
C LEU A 53 -3.20 -11.97 -2.98
N LEU A 54 -2.89 -10.97 -3.80
CA LEU A 54 -2.93 -11.05 -5.26
C LEU A 54 -1.51 -10.94 -5.80
N ASP A 55 -1.14 -11.89 -6.65
CA ASP A 55 0.10 -11.84 -7.43
C ASP A 55 -0.25 -12.01 -8.90
N PHE A 56 0.39 -11.21 -9.76
CA PHE A 56 0.14 -11.24 -11.20
C PHE A 56 1.17 -12.15 -11.86
N SER A 57 0.70 -13.07 -12.71
CA SER A 57 1.61 -13.88 -13.54
C SER A 57 2.42 -12.98 -14.48
N LYS A 58 3.64 -13.42 -14.82
CA LYS A 58 4.48 -12.76 -15.82
C LYS A 58 3.90 -12.83 -17.23
#